data_AF-A0A7Y8G5U1-F1
#
_entry.id   AF-A0A7Y8G5U1-F1
#
_cell.length_a   1.000
_cell.length_b   1.000
_cell.length_c   1.000
_cell.angle_alpha   90.00
_cell.angle_beta   90.00
_cell.angle_gamma   90.00
#
_symmetry.space_group_name_H-M   'P 1'
#
loop_
_entity.id
_entity.type
_entity.pdbx_description
1 polymer ?
#
loop_
_entity_poly.entity_id
_entity_poly.type
_entity_poly.pdbx_seq_one_letter_code
_entity_poly.pdbx_strand_id
1 'polypeptide(L)'
;MEQHKDRAIKSLFQPDPKALMHEMNMWNDYLHTVGHGGEAYMERGQLSMPYIHGETPTHLEVKEGVQQLFNQGFMIGDPAPNNFKRTPEGQVVPVDFGQVFRPQNIHTLEPTVMGEIVRDYVKGGFRAIPESLQADYRDAIKAMVKKSGSNNPLKQMNVRQLARAGLL
;
A
#
# COMPACT_ATOMS: atom_id res chain seq x y z
N MET A 1 -1.07 1.33 -34.51
CA MET A 1 -1.21 1.88 -33.15
C MET A 1 -1.52 0.71 -32.22
N GLU A 2 -0.52 0.21 -31.49
CA GLU A 2 -0.65 -0.97 -30.63
C GLU A 2 -1.48 -0.63 -29.38
N GLN A 3 -2.60 -1.35 -29.23
CA GLN A 3 -3.38 -1.40 -28.00
C GLN A 3 -2.76 -2.44 -27.07
N HIS A 4 -1.98 -2.01 -26.07
CA HIS A 4 -1.77 -2.82 -24.86
C HIS A 4 -2.97 -2.61 -23.94
N LYS A 5 -4.10 -3.26 -24.24
CA LYS A 5 -5.41 -2.75 -23.81
C LYS A 5 -5.91 -3.11 -22.41
N ASP A 6 -5.26 -4.02 -21.68
CA ASP A 6 -5.76 -4.48 -20.37
C ASP A 6 -4.70 -4.38 -19.24
N ARG A 7 -3.65 -3.55 -19.43
CA ARG A 7 -2.54 -3.45 -18.47
C ARG A 7 -2.16 -2.02 -18.12
N ALA A 8 -1.85 -1.78 -16.85
CA ALA A 8 -1.18 -0.60 -16.35
C ALA A 8 0.34 -0.83 -16.33
N ILE A 9 1.12 0.15 -16.80
CA ILE A 9 2.59 0.08 -16.83
C ILE A 9 3.13 1.16 -15.91
N LYS A 10 3.87 0.76 -14.87
CA LYS A 10 4.58 1.67 -13.95
C LYS A 10 6.05 1.71 -14.33
N SER A 11 6.53 2.92 -14.66
CA SER A 11 7.95 3.20 -14.94
C SER A 11 8.46 4.17 -13.89
N LEU A 12 9.59 3.86 -13.25
CA LEU A 12 10.22 4.79 -12.31
C LEU A 12 11.43 5.46 -12.97
N PHE A 13 11.57 6.77 -12.78
CA PHE A 13 12.78 7.51 -13.09
C PHE A 13 13.79 7.21 -11.95
N GLN A 14 14.60 6.15 -12.13
CA GLN A 14 15.44 5.50 -11.11
C GLN A 14 14.70 4.49 -10.20
N PRO A 15 14.32 3.31 -10.74
CA PRO A 15 13.65 2.29 -9.94
C PRO A 15 14.58 1.74 -8.87
N ASP A 16 14.14 1.72 -7.60
CA ASP A 16 14.64 0.75 -6.62
C ASP A 16 14.09 -0.62 -7.03
N PRO A 17 14.92 -1.54 -7.56
CA PRO A 17 14.43 -2.82 -8.08
C PRO A 17 13.73 -3.64 -7.01
N LYS A 18 14.12 -3.44 -5.75
CA LYS A 18 13.53 -4.17 -4.62
C LYS A 18 12.16 -3.62 -4.24
N ALA A 19 11.95 -2.31 -4.34
CA ALA A 19 10.64 -1.71 -4.14
C ALA A 19 9.66 -2.15 -5.24
N LEU A 20 10.11 -2.22 -6.49
CA LEU A 20 9.29 -2.76 -7.59
C LEU A 20 8.99 -4.26 -7.41
N MET A 21 9.97 -5.04 -6.94
CA MET A 21 9.75 -6.45 -6.63
C MET A 21 8.73 -6.62 -5.50
N HIS A 22 8.80 -5.78 -4.46
CA HIS A 22 7.81 -5.75 -3.38
C HIS A 22 6.40 -5.46 -3.92
N GLU A 23 6.26 -4.41 -4.73
CA GLU A 23 4.97 -4.03 -5.32
C GLU A 23 4.40 -5.16 -6.20
N MET A 24 5.23 -5.77 -7.06
CA MET A 24 4.85 -6.91 -7.89
C MET A 24 4.37 -8.10 -7.05
N ASN A 25 5.11 -8.46 -5.99
CA ASN A 25 4.77 -9.58 -5.13
C ASN A 25 3.45 -9.33 -4.37
N MET A 26 3.25 -8.11 -3.85
CA MET A 26 2.01 -7.75 -3.17
C MET A 26 0.81 -7.73 -4.11
N TRP A 27 1.01 -7.30 -5.36
CA TRP A 27 -0.02 -7.39 -6.40
C TRP A 27 -0.42 -8.84 -6.66
N ASN A 28 0.55 -9.73 -6.87
CA ASN A 28 0.29 -11.15 -7.16
C ASN A 28 -0.35 -11.86 -5.97
N ASP A 29 0.13 -11.61 -4.74
CA ASP A 29 -0.47 -12.14 -3.52
C ASP A 29 -1.94 -11.72 -3.41
N TYR A 30 -2.25 -10.46 -3.72
CA TYR A 30 -3.61 -9.94 -3.67
C TYR A 30 -4.51 -10.59 -4.71
N LEU A 31 -4.09 -10.64 -5.97
CA LEU A 31 -4.85 -11.29 -7.05
C LEU A 31 -5.17 -12.75 -6.72
N HIS A 32 -4.19 -13.48 -6.19
CA HIS A 32 -4.38 -14.85 -5.72
C HIS A 32 -5.40 -14.94 -4.58
N THR A 33 -5.36 -14.01 -3.61
CA THR A 33 -6.32 -13.96 -2.50
C THR A 33 -7.75 -13.67 -2.97
N VAL A 34 -7.94 -12.80 -3.97
CA VAL A 34 -9.29 -12.46 -4.47
C VAL A 34 -9.76 -13.36 -5.62
N GLY A 35 -8.95 -14.33 -6.03
CA GLY A 35 -9.27 -15.26 -7.13
C GLY A 35 -9.35 -14.59 -8.50
N HIS A 36 -8.70 -13.44 -8.68
CA HIS A 36 -8.69 -12.73 -9.95
C HIS A 36 -7.61 -13.29 -10.86
N GLY A 37 -7.94 -13.53 -12.13
CA GLY A 37 -6.98 -14.00 -13.13
C GLY A 37 -5.97 -12.93 -13.52
N GLY A 38 -4.80 -13.37 -14.00
CA GLY A 38 -3.69 -12.51 -14.40
C GLY A 38 -2.60 -12.39 -13.33
N GLU A 39 -1.43 -11.90 -13.72
CA GLU A 39 -0.29 -11.68 -12.84
C GLU A 39 0.39 -10.36 -13.20
N ALA A 40 0.93 -9.67 -12.21
CA ALA A 40 1.90 -8.60 -12.38
C ALA A 40 3.28 -9.20 -12.67
N TYR A 41 4.02 -8.60 -13.60
CA TYR A 41 5.36 -9.05 -13.98
C TYR A 41 6.26 -7.88 -14.36
N MET A 42 7.57 -8.09 -14.25
CA MET A 42 8.59 -7.15 -14.71
C MET A 42 8.89 -7.37 -16.20
N GLU A 43 8.83 -6.30 -17.00
CA GLU A 43 9.21 -6.33 -18.40
C GLU A 43 10.05 -5.09 -18.73
N ARG A 44 11.28 -5.28 -19.23
CA ARG A 44 12.20 -4.20 -19.63
C ARG A 44 12.40 -3.13 -18.54
N GLY A 45 12.44 -3.54 -17.28
CA GLY A 45 12.61 -2.63 -16.13
C GLY A 45 11.34 -1.86 -15.73
N GLN A 46 10.19 -2.20 -16.30
CA GLN A 46 8.89 -1.64 -15.97
C GLN A 46 8.04 -2.71 -15.28
N LEU A 47 7.20 -2.29 -14.34
CA LEU A 47 6.22 -3.16 -13.70
C LEU A 47 4.93 -3.10 -14.51
N SER A 48 4.54 -4.24 -15.09
CA SER A 48 3.33 -4.41 -15.87
C SER A 48 2.28 -5.10 -14.99
N MET A 49 1.13 -4.47 -14.77
CA MET A 49 0.06 -4.93 -13.87
C MET A 49 -1.27 -4.99 -14.62
N PRO A 50 -2.21 -5.86 -14.23
CA PRO A 50 -3.60 -5.77 -14.70
C PRO A 50 -4.17 -4.37 -14.51
N TYR A 51 -4.82 -3.84 -15.55
CA TYR A 51 -5.50 -2.56 -15.47
C TYR A 51 -6.87 -2.74 -14.79
N ILE A 52 -7.15 -1.94 -13.77
CA ILE A 52 -8.45 -1.90 -13.11
C ILE A 52 -9.19 -0.65 -13.57
N HIS A 53 -10.29 -0.85 -14.29
CA HIS A 53 -11.17 0.23 -14.72
C HIS A 53 -12.03 0.70 -13.53
N GLY A 54 -12.17 2.03 -13.39
CA GLY A 54 -13.00 2.60 -12.35
C GLY A 54 -12.77 4.07 -12.11
N GLU A 55 -13.60 4.63 -11.23
CA GLU A 55 -13.54 6.02 -10.81
C GLU A 55 -12.67 6.16 -9.55
N THR A 56 -12.24 7.38 -9.25
CA THR A 56 -11.55 7.68 -7.99
C THR A 56 -12.58 7.65 -6.85
N PRO A 57 -12.43 6.79 -5.83
CA PRO A 57 -13.37 6.72 -4.71
C PRO A 57 -13.30 7.97 -3.84
N THR A 58 -14.36 8.22 -3.08
CA THR A 58 -14.39 9.19 -1.99
C THR A 58 -13.57 8.72 -0.79
N HIS A 59 -13.23 9.63 0.13
CA HIS A 59 -12.52 9.25 1.35
C HIS A 59 -13.27 8.24 2.23
N LEU A 60 -14.61 8.24 2.21
CA LEU A 60 -15.39 7.27 2.97
C LEU A 60 -15.29 5.88 2.34
N GLU A 61 -15.44 5.79 1.03
CA GLU A 61 -15.25 4.56 0.25
C GLU A 61 -13.82 4.00 0.40
N VAL A 62 -12.80 4.86 0.51
CA VAL A 62 -11.44 4.41 0.82
C VAL A 62 -11.37 3.72 2.18
N LYS A 63 -12.06 4.21 3.22
CA LYS A 63 -12.09 3.53 4.53
C LYS A 63 -12.70 2.13 4.43
N GLU A 64 -13.75 1.99 3.62
CA GLU A 64 -14.37 0.69 3.36
C GLU A 64 -13.41 -0.24 2.59
N GLY A 65 -12.72 0.29 1.58
CA GLY A 65 -11.67 -0.43 0.85
C GLY A 65 -10.52 -0.88 1.76
N VAL A 66 -10.08 -0.03 2.70
CA VAL A 66 -9.08 -0.40 3.71
C VAL A 66 -9.59 -1.52 4.61
N GLN A 67 -10.85 -1.47 5.05
CA GLN A 67 -11.44 -2.55 5.85
C GLN A 67 -11.49 -3.87 5.09
N GLN A 68 -11.89 -3.85 3.82
CA GLN A 68 -11.92 -5.04 2.96
C GLN A 68 -10.52 -5.61 2.74
N LEU A 69 -9.54 -4.74 2.44
CA LEU A 69 -8.14 -5.12 2.27
C LEU A 69 -7.57 -5.77 3.55
N PHE A 70 -7.91 -5.22 4.72
CA PHE A 70 -7.57 -5.81 6.02
C PHE A 70 -8.18 -7.18 6.22
N ASN A 71 -9.46 -7.36 5.90
CA ASN A 71 -10.13 -8.66 6.00
C ASN A 71 -9.52 -9.72 5.06
N GLN A 72 -8.83 -9.29 4.01
CA GLN A 72 -8.06 -10.14 3.09
C GLN A 72 -6.62 -10.41 3.58
N GLY A 73 -6.23 -9.89 4.75
CA GLY A 73 -4.93 -10.10 5.38
C GLY A 73 -3.85 -9.10 4.97
N PHE A 74 -4.22 -7.96 4.40
CA PHE A 74 -3.30 -6.92 3.94
C PHE A 74 -3.52 -5.59 4.68
N MET A 75 -2.47 -4.81 4.78
CA MET A 75 -2.49 -3.43 5.27
C MET A 75 -1.90 -2.51 4.19
N ILE A 76 -2.16 -1.21 4.29
CA ILE A 76 -1.63 -0.20 3.37
C ILE A 76 -1.14 1.04 4.12
N GLY A 77 0.08 1.50 3.82
CA GLY A 77 0.68 2.67 4.45
C GLY A 77 0.06 4.00 4.04
N ASP A 78 -0.31 4.12 2.76
CA ASP A 78 -0.85 5.34 2.16
C ASP A 78 -2.25 5.11 1.53
N PRO A 79 -3.32 5.05 2.35
CA PRO A 79 -4.68 4.88 1.86
C PRO A 79 -5.27 6.20 1.31
N ALA A 80 -4.72 6.69 0.20
CA ALA A 80 -5.22 7.87 -0.50
C ALA A 80 -6.16 7.49 -1.65
N PRO A 81 -7.17 8.31 -2.01
CA PRO A 81 -8.10 8.01 -3.10
C PRO A 81 -7.47 7.62 -4.44
N ASN A 82 -6.31 8.19 -4.77
CA ASN A 82 -5.57 7.88 -6.00
C ASN A 82 -4.93 6.49 -5.99
N ASN A 83 -4.79 5.85 -4.82
CA ASN A 83 -4.26 4.50 -4.68
C ASN A 83 -5.37 3.43 -4.69
N PHE A 84 -6.62 3.84 -4.93
CA PHE A 84 -7.78 2.96 -5.06
C PHE A 84 -8.60 3.28 -6.31
N LYS A 85 -9.44 2.33 -6.71
CA LYS A 85 -10.49 2.51 -7.72
C LYS A 85 -11.81 1.98 -7.22
N ARG A 86 -12.87 2.73 -7.50
CA ARG A 86 -14.25 2.23 -7.42
C ARG A 86 -14.62 1.64 -8.78
N THR A 87 -14.77 0.33 -8.82
CA THR A 87 -15.17 -0.44 -10.01
C THR A 87 -16.61 -0.13 -10.41
N PRO A 88 -17.02 -0.39 -11.67
CA PRO A 88 -18.42 -0.26 -12.11
C PRO A 88 -19.41 -1.05 -11.26
N GLU A 89 -18.98 -2.17 -10.69
CA GLU A 89 -19.75 -3.03 -9.78
C GLU A 89 -19.86 -2.45 -8.35
N GLY A 90 -19.21 -1.31 -8.10
CA GLY A 90 -19.25 -0.58 -6.84
C GLY A 90 -18.20 -1.01 -5.81
N GLN A 91 -17.33 -1.97 -6.13
CA GLN A 91 -16.24 -2.40 -5.24
C GLN A 91 -15.09 -1.39 -5.23
N VAL A 92 -14.50 -1.16 -4.06
CA VAL A 92 -13.33 -0.28 -3.88
C VAL A 92 -12.09 -1.14 -3.72
N VAL A 93 -11.21 -1.13 -4.72
CA VAL A 93 -10.02 -2.00 -4.79
C VAL A 93 -8.73 -1.18 -4.85
N PRO A 94 -7.64 -1.63 -4.21
CA PRO A 94 -6.34 -0.95 -4.32
C PRO A 94 -5.78 -1.06 -5.74
N VAL A 95 -5.05 -0.03 -6.18
CA VAL A 95 -4.36 0.02 -7.48
C VAL A 95 -2.90 0.47 -7.41
N ASP A 96 -2.41 0.81 -6.22
CA ASP A 96 -0.97 0.98 -5.96
C ASP A 96 -0.57 0.11 -4.76
N PHE A 97 0.32 -0.83 -5.02
CA PHE A 97 0.77 -1.82 -4.03
C PHE A 97 2.16 -1.53 -3.48
N GLY A 98 2.77 -0.40 -3.84
CA GLY A 98 4.10 -0.02 -3.37
C GLY A 98 4.19 0.10 -1.85
N GLN A 99 3.08 0.40 -1.19
CA GLN A 99 2.97 0.50 0.27
C GLN A 99 1.94 -0.47 0.88
N VAL A 100 1.49 -1.46 0.11
CA VAL A 100 0.69 -2.57 0.63
C VAL A 100 1.64 -3.58 1.26
N PHE A 101 1.25 -4.17 2.39
CA PHE A 101 2.07 -5.16 3.10
C PHE A 101 1.20 -6.13 3.89
N ARG A 102 1.78 -7.26 4.27
CA ARG A 102 1.16 -8.20 5.21
C ARG A 102 1.78 -8.03 6.60
N PRO A 103 0.99 -7.95 7.69
CA PRO A 103 1.51 -7.74 9.03
C PRO A 103 2.50 -8.83 9.46
N GLN A 104 2.27 -10.09 9.05
CA GLN A 104 3.19 -11.21 9.31
C GLN A 104 4.54 -11.10 8.58
N ASN A 105 4.62 -10.29 7.52
CA ASN A 105 5.82 -10.14 6.67
C ASN A 105 6.63 -8.87 6.99
N ILE A 106 6.30 -8.13 8.06
CA ILE A 106 7.03 -6.91 8.44
C ILE A 106 8.55 -7.17 8.58
N HIS A 107 8.93 -8.37 9.03
CA HIS A 107 10.33 -8.74 9.20
C HIS A 107 11.10 -8.95 7.89
N THR A 108 10.43 -9.12 6.76
CA THR A 108 11.04 -9.32 5.44
C THR A 108 10.91 -8.10 4.53
N LEU A 109 10.20 -7.05 4.97
CA LEU A 109 10.08 -5.80 4.20
C LEU A 109 11.44 -5.13 4.03
N GLU A 110 11.65 -4.63 2.82
CA GLU A 110 12.84 -3.85 2.49
C GLU A 110 12.84 -2.51 3.24
N PRO A 111 14.01 -2.03 3.71
CA PRO A 111 14.08 -0.82 4.55
C PRO A 111 13.51 0.43 3.89
N THR A 112 13.66 0.58 2.57
CA THR A 112 13.16 1.72 1.80
C THR A 112 11.63 1.75 1.83
N VAL A 113 10.99 0.65 1.43
CA VAL A 113 9.54 0.44 1.45
C VAL A 113 8.96 0.65 2.85
N MET A 114 9.58 0.05 3.87
CA MET A 114 9.15 0.20 5.25
C MET A 114 9.23 1.66 5.71
N GLY A 115 10.31 2.36 5.35
CA GLY A 115 10.47 3.77 5.67
C GLY A 115 9.43 4.66 5.00
N GLU A 116 8.97 4.32 3.79
CA GLU A 116 7.88 5.01 3.09
C GLU A 116 6.52 4.76 3.74
N ILE A 117 6.18 3.50 4.02
CA ILE A 117 4.95 3.11 4.72
C ILE A 117 4.79 3.89 6.03
N VAL A 118 5.84 3.90 6.87
CA VAL A 118 5.79 4.63 8.15
C VAL A 118 5.66 6.14 7.92
N ARG A 119 6.34 6.69 6.91
CA ARG A 119 6.29 8.13 6.60
C ARG A 119 4.89 8.57 6.18
N ASP A 120 4.27 7.86 5.25
CA ASP A 120 3.00 8.30 4.70
C ASP A 120 1.83 7.99 5.64
N TYR A 121 1.93 6.90 6.42
CA TYR A 121 1.03 6.67 7.55
C TYR A 121 1.00 7.88 8.49
N VAL A 122 2.16 8.38 8.93
CA VAL A 122 2.24 9.52 9.88
C VAL A 122 1.82 10.85 9.24
N LYS A 123 2.12 11.07 7.96
CA LYS A 123 1.75 12.32 7.26
C LYS A 123 0.25 12.50 7.11
N GLY A 124 -0.51 11.41 7.05
CA GLY A 124 -1.96 11.50 6.96
C GLY A 124 -2.68 10.19 6.70
N GLY A 125 -1.98 9.12 6.29
CA GLY A 125 -2.57 7.83 5.97
C GLY A 125 -3.45 7.28 7.10
N PHE A 126 -3.05 7.49 8.36
CA PHE A 126 -3.81 7.07 9.54
C PHE A 126 -5.28 7.56 9.56
N ARG A 127 -5.60 8.67 8.87
CA ARG A 127 -6.96 9.25 8.85
C ARG A 127 -7.95 8.45 8.02
N ALA A 128 -7.46 7.68 7.06
CA ALA A 128 -8.30 6.80 6.24
C ALA A 128 -8.34 5.37 6.79
N ILE A 129 -7.76 5.11 7.96
CA ILE A 129 -7.89 3.84 8.67
C ILE A 129 -9.19 3.85 9.49
N PRO A 130 -10.07 2.84 9.32
CA PRO A 130 -11.24 2.66 10.17
C PRO A 130 -10.87 2.61 11.65
N GLU A 131 -11.71 3.20 12.52
CA GLU A 131 -11.44 3.28 13.96
C GLU A 131 -11.18 1.91 14.59
N SER A 132 -11.94 0.89 14.17
CA SER A 132 -11.79 -0.51 14.57
C SER A 132 -10.41 -1.09 14.29
N LEU A 133 -9.69 -0.60 13.28
CA LEU A 133 -8.40 -1.13 12.82
C LEU A 133 -7.20 -0.32 13.31
N GLN A 134 -7.42 0.83 13.94
CA GLN A 134 -6.31 1.73 14.29
C GLN A 134 -5.32 1.08 15.27
N ALA A 135 -5.76 0.18 16.15
CA ALA A 135 -4.87 -0.52 17.06
C ALA A 135 -3.90 -1.42 16.30
N ASP A 136 -4.42 -2.29 15.42
CA ASP A 136 -3.61 -3.19 14.60
C ASP A 136 -2.60 -2.44 13.72
N TYR A 137 -3.04 -1.34 13.12
CA TYR A 137 -2.16 -0.48 12.33
C TYR A 137 -1.05 0.15 13.17
N ARG A 138 -1.37 0.69 14.36
CA ARG A 138 -0.35 1.24 15.26
C ARG A 138 0.67 0.18 15.67
N ASP A 139 0.24 -1.06 15.93
CA ASP A 139 1.14 -2.14 16.32
C ASP A 139 2.06 -2.56 15.17
N ALA A 140 1.52 -2.67 13.95
CA ALA A 140 2.32 -2.90 12.75
C ALA A 140 3.35 -1.79 12.51
N ILE A 141 2.94 -0.52 12.60
CA ILE A 141 3.83 0.63 12.42
C ILE A 141 4.90 0.68 13.51
N LYS A 142 4.55 0.40 14.78
CA LYS A 142 5.53 0.29 15.87
C LYS A 142 6.52 -0.86 15.64
N ALA A 143 6.07 -1.99 15.10
CA ALA A 143 6.96 -3.11 14.76
C ALA A 143 7.97 -2.72 13.66
N MET A 144 7.52 -2.02 12.61
CA MET A 144 8.40 -1.47 11.56
C MET A 144 9.43 -0.49 12.11
N VAL A 145 8.98 0.43 12.96
CA VAL A 145 9.82 1.42 13.63
C VAL A 145 10.89 0.76 14.49
N LYS A 146 10.51 -0.24 15.30
CA LYS A 146 11.42 -1.02 16.13
C LYS A 146 12.48 -1.74 15.27
N LYS A 147 12.07 -2.34 14.15
CA LYS A 147 12.97 -3.03 13.22
C LYS A 147 13.94 -2.07 12.53
N SER A 148 13.52 -0.84 12.24
CA SER A 148 14.36 0.18 11.60
C SER A 148 15.51 0.67 12.51
N GLY A 149 15.42 0.46 13.82
CA GLY A 149 16.50 0.73 14.77
C GLY A 149 17.06 2.15 14.69
N SER A 150 18.35 2.30 14.43
CA SER A 150 19.00 3.61 14.29
C SER A 150 18.49 4.41 13.08
N ASN A 151 18.00 3.73 12.04
CA ASN A 151 17.45 4.32 10.81
C ASN A 151 15.93 4.56 10.91
N ASN A 152 15.39 4.66 12.13
CA ASN A 152 13.98 4.88 12.36
C ASN A 152 13.46 6.14 11.63
N PRO A 153 12.47 6.01 10.71
CA PRO A 153 11.92 7.12 9.95
C PRO A 153 11.23 8.18 10.82
N LEU A 154 10.80 7.85 12.05
CA LEU A 154 10.16 8.79 12.96
C LEU A 154 11.12 9.87 13.50
N LYS A 155 12.44 9.64 13.48
CA LYS A 155 13.43 10.59 14.04
C LYS A 155 13.41 11.96 13.37
N GLN A 156 12.92 12.02 12.14
CA GLN A 156 12.86 13.24 11.34
C GLN A 156 11.46 13.88 11.35
N MET A 157 10.51 13.36 12.13
CA MET A 157 9.11 13.79 12.12
C MET A 157 8.78 14.73 13.28
N ASN A 158 7.78 15.59 13.05
CA ASN A 158 7.28 16.49 14.08
C ASN A 158 6.48 15.72 15.14
N VAL A 159 6.76 16.00 16.42
CA VAL A 159 6.03 15.47 17.60
C VAL A 159 4.51 15.55 17.44
N ARG A 160 3.97 16.66 16.90
CA ARG A 160 2.53 16.82 16.67
C ARG A 160 1.97 15.83 15.65
N GLN A 161 2.74 15.45 14.64
CA GLN A 161 2.32 14.45 13.65
C GLN A 161 2.30 13.06 14.27
N LEU A 162 3.34 12.73 15.04
CA LEU A 162 3.45 11.45 15.75
C LEU A 162 2.31 11.25 16.77
N ALA A 163 1.99 12.27 17.55
CA ALA A 163 0.89 12.22 18.52
C ALA A 163 -0.46 11.98 17.84
N ARG A 164 -0.71 12.67 16.71
CA ARG A 164 -1.95 12.47 15.93
C ARG A 164 -2.05 11.07 15.31
N ALA A 165 -0.93 10.47 14.96
CA ALA A 165 -0.85 9.10 14.43
C ALA A 165 -0.89 8.02 15.55
N GLY A 166 -0.93 8.42 16.83
CA GLY A 166 -0.95 7.52 17.98
C GLY A 166 0.38 6.79 18.24
N LEU A 167 1.50 7.42 17.86
CA LEU A 167 2.85 6.85 17.99
C LEU A 167 3.68 7.49 19.12
N LEU A 168 3.05 8.36 19.92
CA LEU A 168 3.60 8.95 21.14
C LEU A 168 2.70 8.63 22.33
#